data_AF-A0A954P5R4-F1
#
_entry.id   AF-A0A954P5R4-F1
#
_cell.length_a   1.000
_cell.length_b   1.000
_cell.length_c   1.000
_cell.angle_alpha   90.00
_cell.angle_beta   90.00
_cell.angle_gamma   90.00
#
_symmetry.space_group_name_H-M   'P 1'
#
loop_
_entity.id
_entity.type
_entity.pdbx_description
1 polymer ?
#
loop_
_entity_poly.entity_id
_entity_poly.type
_entity_poly.pdbx_seq_one_letter_code
_entity_poly.pdbx_strand_id
1 'polypeptide(L)'
;QPVCAWIFMVWFRPQVVNNPESTTAYANGAFMLMSRHCYESIDGFERVRGQLGEDVELARQAKSAGFRLRMLENRDLYQTRMYDTVKDSWRGWTRIFHGSLRSVPRLAASIAILSTVTLMPAALLAISLFGRLLAGPEQVAWWNNSLIAWGTVMALGHLTAVWFYRVVGLRGLWPLTYVAGTLITVAMLTDALLQQAGFRRTVWRGTSYQTTGTNAYRRAA
;
A
#
# COMPACT_ATOMS: atom_id res chain seq x y z
N GLN A 1 -8.06 -5.13 -2.72
CA GLN A 1 -8.14 -3.65 -2.76
C GLN A 1 -6.97 -3.12 -3.61
N PRO A 2 -7.18 -2.77 -4.89
CA PRO A 2 -6.09 -2.55 -5.86
C PRO A 2 -5.15 -1.39 -5.51
N VAL A 3 -5.68 -0.23 -5.10
CA VAL A 3 -4.84 0.94 -4.80
C VAL A 3 -3.88 0.67 -3.63
N CYS A 4 -4.34 -0.06 -2.61
CA CYS A 4 -3.49 -0.51 -1.51
C CYS A 4 -2.38 -1.48 -1.97
N ALA A 5 -2.68 -2.37 -2.92
CA ALA A 5 -1.68 -3.26 -3.50
C ALA A 5 -0.67 -2.49 -4.37
N TRP A 6 -1.15 -1.50 -5.13
CA TRP A 6 -0.30 -0.66 -5.99
C TRP A 6 0.76 0.08 -5.19
N ILE A 7 0.39 0.69 -4.06
CA ILE A 7 1.38 1.39 -3.22
C ILE A 7 2.40 0.42 -2.62
N PHE A 8 2.04 -0.82 -2.33
CA PHE A 8 3.02 -1.83 -1.93
C PHE A 8 3.95 -2.22 -3.07
N MET A 9 3.48 -2.29 -4.31
CA MET A 9 4.36 -2.56 -5.46
C MET A 9 5.38 -1.45 -5.71
N VAL A 10 5.13 -0.21 -5.25
CA VAL A 10 6.14 0.86 -5.29
C VAL A 10 7.32 0.55 -4.37
N TRP A 11 7.06 0.04 -3.16
CA TRP A 11 8.09 -0.22 -2.14
C TRP A 11 8.67 -1.64 -2.20
N PHE A 12 7.85 -2.63 -2.55
CA PHE A 12 8.16 -4.06 -2.52
C PHE A 12 8.02 -4.65 -3.91
N ARG A 13 8.77 -4.09 -4.87
CA ARG A 13 8.82 -4.61 -6.24
C ARG A 13 9.28 -6.06 -6.23
N PRO A 14 8.53 -7.01 -6.83
CA PRO A 14 8.91 -8.43 -6.82
C PRO A 14 10.34 -8.68 -7.33
N GLN A 15 10.81 -7.93 -8.32
CA GLN A 15 12.18 -8.08 -8.84
C GLN A 15 13.25 -7.76 -7.78
N VAL A 16 13.00 -6.74 -6.95
CA VAL A 16 13.92 -6.33 -5.88
C VAL A 16 13.82 -7.28 -4.69
N VAL A 17 12.59 -7.65 -4.30
CA VAL A 17 12.35 -8.64 -3.23
C VAL A 17 13.01 -9.98 -3.58
N ASN A 18 12.95 -10.39 -4.85
CA ASN A 18 13.49 -11.65 -5.34
C ASN A 18 14.99 -11.61 -5.61
N ASN A 19 15.64 -10.44 -5.59
CA ASN A 19 17.10 -10.33 -5.73
C ASN A 19 17.77 -10.74 -4.40
N PRO A 20 18.61 -11.80 -4.37
CA PRO A 20 19.35 -12.22 -3.17
C PRO A 20 20.29 -11.13 -2.61
N GLU A 21 20.78 -10.23 -3.45
CA GLU A 21 21.70 -9.15 -3.05
C GLU A 21 20.98 -7.95 -2.41
N SER A 22 19.65 -7.87 -2.57
CA SER A 22 18.86 -6.80 -1.96
C SER A 22 18.49 -7.16 -0.52
N THR A 23 18.52 -6.19 0.39
CA THR A 23 18.00 -6.38 1.76
C THR A 23 16.48 -6.22 1.86
N THR A 24 15.81 -5.81 0.78
CA THR A 24 14.35 -5.67 0.75
C THR A 24 13.68 -7.03 0.85
N ALA A 25 12.82 -7.20 1.85
CA ALA A 25 12.05 -8.41 2.08
C ALA A 25 10.56 -8.05 2.26
N TYR A 26 9.70 -8.88 1.71
CA TYR A 26 8.25 -8.79 1.85
C TYR A 26 7.66 -10.18 1.66
N ALA A 27 6.66 -10.52 2.47
CA ALA A 27 5.84 -11.70 2.28
C ALA A 27 4.39 -11.37 2.61
N ASN A 28 3.47 -12.10 1.98
CA ASN A 28 2.05 -12.04 2.27
C ASN A 28 1.68 -13.30 3.05
N GLY A 29 1.33 -13.14 4.33
CA GLY A 29 1.00 -14.25 5.22
C GLY A 29 -0.24 -15.07 4.80
N ALA A 30 -0.99 -14.67 3.77
CA ALA A 30 -2.06 -15.47 3.21
C ALA A 30 -1.58 -16.83 2.68
N PHE A 31 -0.37 -16.90 2.13
CA PHE A 31 0.25 -18.16 1.68
C PHE A 31 1.76 -18.01 1.65
N MET A 32 2.46 -18.86 2.41
CA MET A 32 3.92 -18.90 2.45
C MET A 32 4.37 -20.35 2.40
N LEU A 33 5.40 -20.62 1.59
CA LEU A 33 6.09 -21.90 1.55
C LEU A 33 7.55 -21.67 1.92
N MET A 34 8.06 -22.53 2.80
CA MET A 34 9.41 -22.43 3.31
C MET A 34 9.93 -23.84 3.58
N SER A 35 11.20 -24.08 3.23
CA SER A 35 11.83 -25.36 3.55
C SER A 35 11.96 -25.50 5.07
N ARG A 36 11.86 -26.73 5.56
CA ARG A 36 12.08 -27.05 6.98
C ARG A 36 13.40 -26.48 7.48
N HIS A 37 14.49 -26.66 6.71
CA HIS A 37 15.80 -26.12 7.04
C HIS A 37 15.80 -24.59 7.21
N CYS A 38 15.15 -23.85 6.30
CA CYS A 38 15.04 -22.39 6.43
C CYS A 38 14.23 -21.99 7.68
N TYR A 39 13.11 -22.68 7.95
CA TYR A 39 12.25 -22.36 9.10
C TYR A 39 12.96 -22.60 10.43
N GLU A 40 13.63 -23.74 10.57
CA GLU A 40 14.39 -24.09 11.78
C GLU A 40 15.61 -23.18 11.97
N SER A 41 16.31 -22.77 10.89
CA SER A 41 17.49 -21.91 10.97
C SER A 41 17.21 -20.47 11.44
N ILE A 42 15.94 -20.04 11.45
CA ILE A 42 15.54 -18.69 11.87
C ILE A 42 14.63 -18.71 13.10
N ASP A 43 14.58 -19.84 13.83
CA ASP A 43 13.69 -20.11 14.97
C ASP A 43 12.19 -19.93 14.67
N GLY A 44 11.82 -20.03 13.39
CA GLY A 44 10.44 -19.98 12.90
C GLY A 44 9.62 -18.81 13.43
N PHE A 45 8.35 -19.09 13.78
CA PHE A 45 7.46 -18.07 14.32
C PHE A 45 7.80 -17.62 15.76
N GLU A 46 8.57 -18.40 16.51
CA GLU A 46 8.97 -18.01 17.86
C GLU A 46 9.85 -16.75 17.81
N ARG A 47 10.74 -16.65 16.80
CA ARG A 47 11.60 -15.47 16.59
C ARG A 47 10.84 -14.16 16.40
N VAL A 48 9.70 -14.24 15.73
CA VAL A 48 8.91 -13.08 15.29
C VAL A 48 7.65 -12.87 16.14
N ARG A 49 7.50 -13.67 17.20
CA ARG A 49 6.35 -13.62 18.10
C ARG A 49 6.16 -12.22 18.65
N GLY A 50 4.94 -11.69 18.49
CA GLY A 50 4.60 -10.37 18.99
C GLY A 50 5.06 -9.22 18.09
N GLN A 51 5.56 -9.51 16.89
CA GLN A 51 5.63 -8.52 15.81
C GLN A 51 4.24 -8.31 15.21
N LEU A 52 3.98 -7.11 14.67
CA LEU A 52 2.69 -6.80 14.05
C LEU A 52 2.56 -7.44 12.65
N GLY A 53 3.66 -7.49 11.90
CA GLY A 53 3.79 -8.14 10.59
C GLY A 53 4.76 -9.31 10.69
N GLU A 54 4.32 -10.40 11.33
CA GLU A 54 5.13 -11.61 11.55
C GLU A 54 5.60 -12.23 10.23
N ASP A 55 4.77 -12.16 9.18
CA ASP A 55 5.09 -12.62 7.82
C ASP A 55 6.25 -11.84 7.17
N VAL A 56 6.18 -10.51 7.17
CA VAL A 56 7.23 -9.65 6.64
C VAL A 56 8.52 -9.79 7.45
N GLU A 57 8.41 -9.91 8.77
CA GLU A 57 9.58 -10.12 9.62
C GLU A 57 10.23 -11.50 9.37
N LEU A 58 9.44 -12.56 9.24
CA LEU A 58 9.95 -13.90 8.94
C LEU A 58 10.71 -13.92 7.60
N ALA A 59 10.17 -13.24 6.58
CA ALA A 59 10.84 -13.06 5.29
C ALA A 59 12.15 -12.27 5.41
N ARG A 60 12.19 -11.24 6.27
CA ARG A 60 13.40 -10.46 6.54
C ARG A 60 14.47 -11.31 7.23
N GLN A 61 14.09 -12.09 8.23
CA GLN A 61 15.00 -13.00 8.96
C GLN A 61 15.58 -14.06 8.02
N ALA A 62 14.73 -14.69 7.20
CA ALA A 62 15.18 -15.65 6.18
C ALA A 62 16.22 -15.03 5.23
N LYS A 63 15.95 -13.82 4.73
CA LYS A 63 16.86 -13.13 3.82
C LYS A 63 18.18 -12.72 4.51
N SER A 64 18.10 -12.25 5.76
CA SER A 64 19.29 -11.94 6.57
C SER A 64 20.13 -13.18 6.90
N ALA A 65 19.52 -14.37 6.98
CA ALA A 65 20.21 -15.65 7.15
C ALA A 65 20.77 -16.22 5.82
N GLY A 66 20.69 -15.48 4.71
CA GLY A 66 21.23 -15.89 3.40
C GLY A 66 20.30 -16.75 2.56
N PHE A 67 19.05 -17.00 3.00
CA PHE A 67 18.09 -17.75 2.21
C PHE A 67 17.51 -16.90 1.06
N ARG A 68 17.18 -17.59 -0.04
CA ARG A 68 16.53 -16.96 -1.19
C ARG A 68 15.04 -16.77 -0.92
N LEU A 69 14.56 -15.55 -1.10
CA LEU A 69 13.14 -15.20 -1.02
C LEU A 69 12.56 -15.08 -2.44
N ARG A 70 11.35 -15.63 -2.65
CA ARG A 70 10.60 -15.49 -3.91
C ARG A 70 9.16 -15.07 -3.62
N MET A 71 8.82 -13.85 -4.03
CA MET A 71 7.47 -13.35 -4.20
C MET A 71 7.02 -13.66 -5.62
N LEU A 72 5.96 -14.45 -5.74
CA LEU A 72 5.39 -14.91 -7.00
C LEU A 72 3.92 -14.49 -7.09
N GLU A 73 3.45 -14.30 -8.31
CA GLU A 73 2.03 -14.13 -8.57
C GLU A 73 1.30 -15.46 -8.35
N ASN A 74 0.18 -15.42 -7.63
CA ASN A 74 -0.58 -16.60 -7.22
C ASN A 74 -1.81 -16.87 -8.12
N ARG A 75 -1.80 -16.42 -9.38
CA ARG A 75 -2.94 -16.56 -10.30
C ARG A 75 -3.45 -18.00 -10.30
N ASP A 76 -4.74 -18.13 -10.07
CA ASP A 76 -5.49 -19.40 -10.06
C ASP A 76 -5.05 -20.44 -9.03
N LEU A 77 -4.17 -20.09 -8.07
CA LEU A 77 -3.71 -21.01 -7.03
C LEU A 77 -4.64 -21.01 -5.80
N TYR A 78 -5.04 -19.83 -5.33
CA TYR A 78 -5.95 -19.67 -4.20
C TYR A 78 -6.61 -18.29 -4.20
N GLN A 79 -7.75 -18.18 -3.53
CA GLN A 79 -8.45 -16.91 -3.28
C GLN A 79 -8.63 -16.72 -1.78
N THR A 80 -8.51 -15.48 -1.30
CA THR A 80 -8.76 -15.15 0.10
C THR A 80 -9.87 -14.12 0.23
N ARG A 81 -10.85 -14.43 1.07
CA ARG A 81 -11.79 -13.45 1.59
C ARG A 81 -11.19 -12.85 2.85
N MET A 82 -10.56 -11.68 2.69
CA MET A 82 -9.73 -11.09 3.72
C MET A 82 -10.54 -10.38 4.83
N TYR A 83 -11.66 -9.75 4.45
CA TYR A 83 -12.50 -8.94 5.34
C TYR A 83 -13.98 -9.01 4.94
N ASP A 84 -14.87 -8.96 5.93
CA ASP A 84 -16.32 -9.00 5.72
C ASP A 84 -16.97 -7.61 5.71
N THR A 85 -16.37 -6.64 6.39
CA THR A 85 -16.91 -5.28 6.49
C THR A 85 -15.91 -4.22 6.06
N VAL A 86 -16.40 -3.02 5.75
CA VAL A 86 -15.56 -1.84 5.48
C VAL A 86 -14.71 -1.50 6.69
N LYS A 87 -15.26 -1.63 7.91
CA LYS A 87 -14.53 -1.39 9.17
C LYS A 87 -13.39 -2.38 9.36
N ASP A 88 -13.59 -3.64 9.01
CA ASP A 88 -12.54 -4.66 9.07
C ASP A 88 -11.46 -4.41 8.02
N SER A 89 -11.88 -4.02 6.80
CA SER A 89 -10.96 -3.63 5.74
C SER A 89 -10.09 -2.45 6.16
N TRP A 90 -10.68 -1.40 6.74
CA TRP A 90 -9.95 -0.24 7.24
C TRP A 90 -8.90 -0.65 8.27
N ARG A 91 -9.34 -1.29 9.37
CA ARG A 91 -8.43 -1.71 10.45
C ARG A 91 -7.33 -2.63 9.94
N GLY A 92 -7.70 -3.56 9.06
CA GLY A 92 -6.82 -4.53 8.46
C GLY A 92 -5.73 -3.92 7.60
N TRP A 93 -6.10 -3.04 6.66
CA TRP A 93 -5.13 -2.37 5.79
C TRP A 93 -4.27 -1.36 6.52
N THR A 94 -4.84 -0.57 7.43
CA THR A 94 -4.06 0.33 8.29
C THR A 94 -2.97 -0.44 9.04
N ARG A 95 -3.30 -1.62 9.61
CA ARG A 95 -2.33 -2.51 10.25
C ARG A 95 -1.24 -2.98 9.28
N ILE A 96 -1.62 -3.37 8.07
CA ILE A 96 -0.65 -3.87 7.08
C ILE A 96 0.29 -2.75 6.62
N PHE A 97 -0.22 -1.54 6.37
CA PHE A 97 0.62 -0.38 6.06
C PHE A 97 1.59 -0.07 7.19
N HIS A 98 1.07 -0.02 8.42
CA HIS A 98 1.88 0.20 9.61
C HIS A 98 2.97 -0.86 9.75
N GLY A 99 2.60 -2.15 9.79
CA GLY A 99 3.52 -3.26 10.01
C GLY A 99 4.49 -3.55 8.87
N SER A 100 4.15 -3.19 7.62
CA SER A 100 5.01 -3.46 6.46
C SER A 100 5.94 -2.28 6.13
N LEU A 101 5.44 -1.04 6.16
CA LEU A 101 6.27 0.13 5.82
C LEU A 101 7.17 0.57 6.98
N ARG A 102 6.71 0.39 8.23
CA ARG A 102 7.47 0.54 9.49
C ARG A 102 8.21 1.86 9.69
N SER A 103 7.90 2.89 8.91
CA SER A 103 8.68 4.12 8.84
C SER A 103 7.77 5.31 8.55
N VAL A 104 7.87 6.34 9.40
CA VAL A 104 7.17 7.63 9.22
C VAL A 104 7.51 8.23 7.84
N PRO A 105 8.79 8.35 7.43
CA PRO A 105 9.13 8.80 6.08
C PRO A 105 8.49 7.98 4.95
N ARG A 106 8.47 6.65 5.04
CA ARG A 106 7.86 5.81 3.99
C ARG A 106 6.34 5.97 3.92
N LEU A 107 5.68 6.07 5.07
CA LEU A 107 4.24 6.33 5.15
C LEU A 107 3.89 7.71 4.60
N ALA A 108 4.62 8.76 5.00
CA ALA A 108 4.46 10.11 4.49
C ALA A 108 4.73 10.19 2.97
N ALA A 109 5.80 9.56 2.49
CA ALA A 109 6.10 9.47 1.06
C ALA A 109 4.99 8.73 0.30
N SER A 110 4.41 7.68 0.87
CA SER A 110 3.29 6.96 0.26
C SER A 110 2.04 7.83 0.11
N ILE A 111 1.73 8.63 1.13
CA ILE A 111 0.64 9.62 1.11
C ILE A 111 0.94 10.67 0.04
N ALA A 112 2.17 11.20 0.00
CA ALA A 112 2.58 12.21 -0.97
C ALA A 112 2.50 11.68 -2.40
N ILE A 113 3.00 10.46 -2.67
CA ILE A 113 2.93 9.84 -3.99
C ILE A 113 1.47 9.71 -4.46
N LEU A 114 0.59 9.13 -3.65
CA LEU A 114 -0.82 8.96 -4.02
C LEU A 114 -1.55 10.30 -4.19
N SER A 115 -1.24 11.27 -3.32
CA SER A 115 -1.81 12.61 -3.39
C SER A 115 -1.38 13.32 -4.66
N THR A 116 -0.08 13.28 -5.00
CA THR A 116 0.47 13.96 -6.17
C THR A 116 0.10 13.27 -7.49
N VAL A 117 0.08 11.94 -7.53
CA VAL A 117 -0.18 11.20 -8.78
C VAL A 117 -1.68 11.12 -9.11
N THR A 118 -2.56 11.17 -8.11
CA THR A 118 -4.00 11.01 -8.33
C THR A 118 -4.82 12.19 -7.85
N LEU A 119 -4.69 12.56 -6.57
CA LEU A 119 -5.62 13.52 -5.95
C LEU A 119 -5.40 14.95 -6.45
N MET A 120 -4.14 15.35 -6.63
CA MET A 120 -3.77 16.67 -7.14
C MET A 120 -4.23 16.85 -8.60
N PRO A 121 -3.93 15.94 -9.55
CA PRO A 121 -4.49 16.03 -10.90
C PRO A 121 -6.02 16.04 -10.92
N ALA A 122 -6.68 15.26 -10.07
CA ALA A 122 -8.14 15.25 -9.98
C ALA A 122 -8.69 16.59 -9.46
N ALA A 123 -8.08 17.16 -8.43
CA ALA A 123 -8.45 18.47 -7.88
C ALA A 123 -8.20 19.59 -8.88
N LEU A 124 -7.05 19.58 -9.57
CA LEU A 124 -6.72 20.58 -10.58
C LEU A 124 -7.63 20.47 -11.79
N LEU A 125 -8.00 19.27 -12.24
CA LEU A 125 -9.01 19.09 -13.28
C LEU A 125 -10.37 19.68 -12.87
N ALA A 126 -10.80 19.45 -11.62
CA ALA A 126 -12.03 20.05 -11.11
C ALA A 126 -11.95 21.58 -11.07
N ILE A 127 -10.83 22.14 -10.58
CA ILE A 127 -10.59 23.59 -10.58
C ILE A 127 -10.60 24.15 -12.01
N SER A 128 -9.98 23.47 -12.98
CA SER A 128 -9.99 23.87 -14.38
C SER A 128 -11.40 23.86 -14.97
N LEU A 129 -12.24 22.90 -14.57
CA LEU A 129 -13.64 22.85 -14.99
C LEU A 129 -14.46 24.00 -14.40
N PHE A 130 -14.38 24.24 -13.09
CA PHE A 130 -15.08 25.36 -12.46
C PHE A 130 -14.58 26.70 -12.98
N GLY A 131 -13.27 26.87 -13.13
CA GLY A 131 -12.65 28.05 -13.73
C GLY A 131 -13.16 28.30 -15.15
N ARG A 132 -13.28 27.25 -15.97
CA ARG A 132 -13.83 27.33 -17.33
C ARG A 132 -15.31 27.75 -17.35
N LEU A 133 -16.11 27.25 -16.42
CA LEU A 133 -17.54 27.57 -16.33
C LEU A 133 -17.80 29.02 -15.91
N LEU A 134 -16.90 29.58 -15.09
CA LEU A 134 -17.00 30.95 -14.57
C LEU A 134 -16.19 31.97 -15.39
N ALA A 135 -15.49 31.52 -16.43
CA ALA A 135 -14.57 32.35 -17.21
C ALA A 135 -15.28 33.41 -18.05
N GLY A 136 -14.79 34.65 -17.99
CA GLY A 136 -15.06 35.67 -19.00
C GLY A 136 -14.35 35.38 -20.32
N PRO A 137 -14.73 36.04 -21.44
CA PRO A 137 -14.24 35.72 -22.79
C PRO A 137 -12.72 35.65 -22.92
N GLU A 138 -12.01 36.57 -22.28
CA GLU A 138 -10.54 36.67 -22.33
C GLU A 138 -9.82 35.49 -21.64
N GLN A 139 -10.48 34.83 -20.68
CA GLN A 139 -9.89 33.76 -19.89
C GLN A 139 -10.20 32.35 -20.43
N VAL A 140 -11.11 32.24 -21.41
CA VAL A 140 -11.59 30.96 -21.94
C VAL A 140 -10.45 30.09 -22.46
N ALA A 141 -9.51 30.69 -23.21
CA ALA A 141 -8.38 29.96 -23.79
C ALA A 141 -7.47 29.35 -22.70
N TRP A 142 -7.19 30.11 -21.63
CA TRP A 142 -6.39 29.65 -20.49
C TRP A 142 -7.02 28.43 -19.82
N TRP A 143 -8.32 28.52 -19.50
CA TRP A 143 -9.02 27.44 -18.83
C TRP A 143 -9.22 26.20 -19.72
N ASN A 144 -9.40 26.38 -21.04
CA ASN A 144 -9.42 25.26 -21.99
C ASN A 144 -8.08 24.51 -22.01
N ASN A 145 -6.95 25.23 -22.08
CA ASN A 145 -5.63 24.61 -22.07
C ASN A 145 -5.37 23.86 -20.74
N SER A 146 -5.79 24.46 -19.62
CA SER A 146 -5.71 23.84 -18.30
C SER A 146 -6.54 22.55 -18.22
N LEU A 147 -7.77 22.57 -18.73
CA LEU A 147 -8.65 21.40 -18.83
C LEU A 147 -8.03 20.28 -19.67
N ILE A 148 -7.47 20.62 -20.83
CA ILE A 148 -6.83 19.63 -21.72
C ILE A 148 -5.61 19.02 -21.03
N ALA A 149 -4.77 19.85 -20.39
CA ALA A 149 -3.57 19.38 -19.70
C ALA A 149 -3.91 18.42 -18.55
N TRP A 150 -4.75 18.85 -17.60
CA TRP A 150 -5.11 18.01 -16.44
C TRP A 150 -6.01 16.84 -16.82
N GLY A 151 -6.86 17.00 -17.84
CA GLY A 151 -7.67 15.93 -18.41
C GLY A 151 -6.80 14.82 -19.00
N THR A 152 -5.72 15.19 -19.70
CA THR A 152 -4.75 14.24 -20.26
C THR A 152 -4.01 13.50 -19.15
N VAL A 153 -3.53 14.21 -18.12
CA VAL A 153 -2.86 13.58 -16.96
C VAL A 153 -3.79 12.57 -16.27
N MET A 154 -5.05 12.97 -16.03
CA MET A 154 -6.04 12.09 -15.42
C MET A 154 -6.39 10.88 -16.30
N ALA A 155 -6.50 11.07 -17.61
CA ALA A 155 -6.73 9.98 -18.55
C ALA A 155 -5.57 8.97 -18.54
N LEU A 156 -4.32 9.43 -18.58
CA LEU A 156 -3.14 8.55 -18.50
C LEU A 156 -3.05 7.81 -17.16
N GLY A 157 -3.33 8.50 -16.05
CA GLY A 157 -3.43 7.88 -14.72
C GLY A 157 -4.52 6.81 -14.67
N HIS A 158 -5.67 7.08 -15.28
CA HIS A 158 -6.78 6.14 -15.36
C HIS A 158 -6.46 4.92 -16.23
N LEU A 159 -5.79 5.10 -17.38
CA LEU A 159 -5.32 3.98 -18.21
C LEU A 159 -4.33 3.09 -17.46
N THR A 160 -3.43 3.69 -16.67
CA THR A 160 -2.53 2.95 -15.78
C THR A 160 -3.30 2.16 -14.72
N ALA A 161 -4.35 2.76 -14.13
CA ALA A 161 -5.23 2.07 -13.20
C ALA A 161 -5.99 0.92 -13.88
N VAL A 162 -6.52 1.10 -15.10
CA VAL A 162 -7.18 0.03 -15.87
C VAL A 162 -6.23 -1.13 -16.12
N TRP A 163 -5.00 -0.85 -16.56
CA TRP A 163 -3.98 -1.88 -16.76
C TRP A 163 -3.70 -2.63 -15.45
N PHE A 164 -3.47 -1.92 -14.36
CA PHE A 164 -3.18 -2.52 -13.07
C PHE A 164 -4.34 -3.37 -12.53
N TYR A 165 -5.58 -2.88 -12.67
CA TYR A 165 -6.79 -3.59 -12.25
C TYR A 165 -6.94 -4.92 -13.01
N ARG A 166 -6.61 -4.93 -14.31
CA ARG A 166 -6.58 -6.16 -15.11
C ARG A 166 -5.52 -7.15 -14.64
N VAL A 167 -4.33 -6.66 -14.27
CA VAL A 167 -3.25 -7.51 -13.72
C VAL A 167 -3.71 -8.20 -12.42
N VAL A 168 -4.45 -7.50 -11.55
CA VAL A 168 -5.01 -8.09 -10.33
C VAL A 168 -6.35 -8.83 -10.53
N GLY A 169 -6.76 -9.06 -11.79
CA GLY A 169 -7.93 -9.86 -12.14
C GLY A 169 -9.28 -9.12 -12.10
N LEU A 170 -9.30 -7.80 -11.87
CA LEU A 170 -10.52 -7.00 -11.89
C LEU A 170 -10.82 -6.45 -13.29
N ARG A 171 -12.07 -6.60 -13.74
CA ARG A 171 -12.53 -6.21 -15.09
C ARG A 171 -13.79 -5.34 -15.04
N GLY A 172 -14.13 -4.68 -16.15
CA GLY A 172 -15.32 -3.84 -16.24
C GLY A 172 -15.09 -2.45 -15.66
N LEU A 173 -16.08 -1.93 -14.92
CA LEU A 173 -16.13 -0.53 -14.48
C LEU A 173 -15.36 -0.23 -13.18
N TRP A 174 -14.75 -1.23 -12.54
CA TRP A 174 -14.00 -1.05 -11.29
C TRP A 174 -12.89 0.03 -11.35
N PRO A 175 -12.16 0.25 -12.46
CA PRO A 175 -11.17 1.32 -12.53
C PRO A 175 -11.78 2.71 -12.32
N LEU A 176 -13.08 2.93 -12.57
CA LEU A 176 -13.78 4.20 -12.28
C LEU A 176 -13.73 4.55 -10.79
N THR A 177 -13.59 3.57 -9.91
CA THR A 177 -13.47 3.79 -8.48
C THR A 177 -12.03 4.15 -8.06
N TYR A 178 -11.09 4.32 -8.99
CA TYR A 178 -9.67 4.55 -8.69
C TYR A 178 -9.46 5.77 -7.80
N VAL A 179 -10.04 6.93 -8.15
CA VAL A 179 -9.87 8.18 -7.38
C VAL A 179 -10.45 8.04 -5.97
N ALA A 180 -11.66 7.46 -5.85
CA ALA A 180 -12.28 7.18 -4.56
C ALA A 180 -11.45 6.18 -3.73
N GLY A 181 -10.94 5.12 -4.36
CA GLY A 181 -10.05 4.15 -3.75
C GLY A 181 -8.77 4.82 -3.23
N THR A 182 -8.18 5.74 -3.99
CA THR A 182 -7.01 6.50 -3.56
C THR A 182 -7.30 7.39 -2.35
N LEU A 183 -8.45 8.07 -2.31
CA LEU A 183 -8.85 8.85 -1.13
C LEU A 183 -8.92 7.98 0.13
N ILE A 184 -9.57 6.82 0.04
CA ILE A 184 -9.71 5.89 1.17
C ILE A 184 -8.33 5.32 1.56
N THR A 185 -7.49 4.94 0.60
CA THR A 185 -6.12 4.44 0.86
C THR A 185 -5.24 5.51 1.52
N VAL A 186 -5.31 6.76 1.07
CA VAL A 186 -4.60 7.89 1.72
C VAL A 186 -5.09 8.05 3.15
N ALA A 187 -6.38 7.97 3.40
CA ALA A 187 -6.91 8.09 4.75
C ALA A 187 -6.48 6.93 5.68
N MET A 188 -6.42 5.69 5.16
CA MET A 188 -5.85 4.54 5.87
C MET A 188 -4.34 4.70 6.13
N LEU A 189 -3.58 5.22 5.17
CA LEU A 189 -2.16 5.52 5.34
C LEU A 189 -1.91 6.60 6.37
N THR A 190 -2.76 7.64 6.42
CA THR A 190 -2.71 8.68 7.45
C THR A 190 -3.00 8.09 8.83
N ASP A 191 -3.98 7.20 8.95
CA ASP A 191 -4.24 6.49 10.21
C ASP A 191 -3.04 5.62 10.63
N ALA A 192 -2.39 4.95 9.68
CA ALA A 192 -1.17 4.18 9.91
C ALA A 192 0.02 5.07 10.31
N LEU A 193 0.14 6.26 9.72
CA LEU A 193 1.14 7.27 10.04
C LEU A 193 0.95 7.80 11.47
N LEU A 194 -0.28 8.11 11.86
CA LEU A 194 -0.60 8.55 13.22
C LEU A 194 -0.31 7.46 14.26
N GLN A 195 -0.54 6.19 13.91
CA GLN A 195 -0.14 5.06 14.75
C GLN A 195 1.38 4.93 14.85
N GLN A 196 2.10 5.04 13.73
CA GLN A 196 3.56 4.96 13.70
C GLN A 196 4.21 6.11 14.49
N ALA A 197 3.63 7.31 14.43
CA ALA A 197 4.09 8.50 15.14
C ALA A 197 3.70 8.52 16.63
N GLY A 198 2.97 7.51 17.12
CA GLY A 198 2.60 7.38 18.53
C GLY A 198 1.34 8.13 18.96
N PHE A 199 0.65 8.82 18.05
CA PHE A 199 -0.61 9.53 18.35
C PHE A 199 -1.79 8.58 18.52
N ARG A 200 -1.71 7.35 18.01
CA ARG A 200 -2.76 6.32 18.11
C ARG A 200 -2.14 4.97 18.46
N ARG A 201 -2.85 4.15 19.26
CA ARG A 201 -2.42 2.79 19.57
C ARG A 201 -2.94 1.79 18.54
N THR A 202 -2.11 0.84 18.13
CA THR A 202 -2.54 -0.28 17.31
C THR A 202 -3.05 -1.39 18.22
N VAL A 203 -4.34 -1.73 18.14
CA VAL A 203 -4.92 -2.90 18.83
C VAL A 203 -5.33 -3.93 17.80
N TRP A 204 -4.80 -5.14 17.94
CA TRP A 204 -5.08 -6.25 17.04
C TRP A 204 -5.33 -7.55 17.81
N ARG A 205 -6.49 -8.17 17.58
CA ARG A 205 -6.93 -9.41 18.27
C ARG A 205 -6.73 -9.36 19.79
N GLY A 206 -7.11 -8.24 20.41
CA GLY A 206 -6.99 -8.01 21.85
C GLY A 206 -5.58 -7.67 22.34
N THR A 207 -4.58 -7.62 21.46
CA THR A 207 -3.20 -7.25 21.80
C THR A 207 -2.91 -5.82 21.36
N SER A 208 -2.38 -5.00 22.25
CA SER A 208 -1.87 -3.65 21.95
C SER A 208 -0.41 -3.74 21.49
N TYR A 209 -0.08 -3.04 20.41
CA TYR A 209 1.28 -2.94 19.88
C TYR A 209 1.74 -1.50 20.01
N GLN A 210 2.97 -1.32 20.51
CA GLN A 210 3.66 -0.04 20.52
C GLN A 210 4.91 -0.11 19.66
N THR A 211 5.18 0.96 18.93
CA THR A 211 6.42 1.15 18.20
C THR A 211 7.52 1.45 19.22
N THR A 212 8.50 0.56 19.34
CA THR A 212 9.66 0.73 20.24
C THR A 212 10.91 1.00 19.41
N GLY A 213 11.47 2.22 19.49
CA GLY A 213 12.69 2.58 18.76
C GLY A 213 12.58 2.48 17.23
N THR A 214 13.72 2.40 16.53
CA THR A 214 13.79 2.32 15.06
C THR A 214 13.23 0.99 14.56
N ASN A 215 11.94 1.00 14.25
CA ASN A 215 11.17 0.02 13.47
C ASN A 215 10.79 -1.29 14.19
N ALA A 216 11.16 -1.53 15.44
CA ALA A 216 10.77 -2.75 16.17
C ALA A 216 9.42 -2.60 16.88
N TYR A 217 8.57 -3.62 16.81
CA TYR A 217 7.31 -3.67 17.58
C TYR A 217 7.48 -4.60 18.77
N ARG A 218 6.90 -4.19 19.91
CA ARG A 218 6.67 -5.09 21.05
C ARG A 218 5.23 -4.96 21.49
N ARG A 219 4.68 -6.06 22.02
CA ARG A 219 3.42 -6.03 22.77
C ARG A 219 3.57 -4.99 23.88
N ALA A 220 2.61 -4.08 23.99
CA ALA A 220 2.53 -3.25 25.18
C ALA A 220 2.06 -4.15 26.34
N ALA A 221 2.74 -4.02 27.47
CA ALA A 221 2.36 -4.68 28.72
C ALA A 221 0.97 -4.20 29.18
#